data_AF-A0AAW0GJF2-F1
#
_entry.id   AF-A0AAW0GJF2-F1
#
_cell.length_a   1.000
_cell.length_b   1.000
_cell.length_c   1.000
_cell.angle_alpha   90.00
_cell.angle_beta   90.00
_cell.angle_gamma   90.00
#
_symmetry.space_group_name_H-M   'P 1'
#
loop_
_entity.id
_entity.type
_entity.pdbx_description
1 polymer ?
#
loop_
_entity_poly.entity_id
_entity_poly.type
_entity_poly.pdbx_seq_one_letter_code
_entity_poly.pdbx_strand_id
1 'polypeptide(L)'
;MNPPNDNLSLTRHRKEANEIAYENDCAITFDPSITDPEDVTQTIRMFTSQRNDLSSKLPSLRPRYPRRAVEELTVYTDGSSLENGDENSRVGSGVWFGDNDPRNASIRVTRPGATNQTGELIAILVAAQRAPPDSLLHIKSDSKYAINGLTRHLPKWEEKGWIDVKNADIFQAIVTTLRQRAALTTFQWVKGHADVYGNECADKLAGEGARKSELDEIDLSTHPGFLLTGAKLATITQALAYRGIRMRIAQKQRCKTESNIKAVQQEVAKLMGRKYPLSTIWKSTHSPDIAKPTQDFLWKGLHGAHKVGTYWSYIPNCENRILCEICDKEDSMQHILCECKAPGQRLAWKLAETLWRRKSQPWKQVTLNMILGVGLMSFNEEKTPKKGGPDRLFRILITETAYLIWKLRCKRVIGCDGDTNPHHSAVEIAHRWMAALNTRLTLDRQMTRRRLSKRAIPSHVVKSTWTKVVEDEDALPENWSKAKEVLVGSVDQEVLLDLEIDESHTTG
;
A
#
# COMPACT_ATOMS: atom_id res chain seq x y z
N MET A 1 10.31 -38.38 14.77
CA MET A 1 9.06 -39.04 15.23
C MET A 1 8.45 -39.82 14.08
N ASN A 2 7.97 -41.03 14.38
CA ASN A 2 7.11 -41.75 13.44
C ASN A 2 5.73 -41.08 13.41
N PRO A 3 5.12 -40.89 12.25
CA PRO A 3 3.79 -40.30 12.16
C PRO A 3 2.75 -41.17 12.89
N PRO A 4 1.58 -40.60 13.25
CA PRO A 4 0.42 -41.36 13.70
C PRO A 4 0.14 -42.54 12.76
N ASN A 5 -0.32 -43.67 13.31
CA ASN A 5 -0.71 -44.84 12.51
C ASN A 5 -2.09 -44.62 11.85
N ASP A 6 -2.20 -43.57 11.04
CA ASP A 6 -3.42 -43.12 10.36
C ASP A 6 -3.36 -43.29 8.83
N ASN A 7 -2.21 -43.73 8.29
CA ASN A 7 -1.90 -43.83 6.85
C ASN A 7 -1.97 -42.52 6.04
N LEU A 8 -2.26 -41.39 6.68
CA LEU A 8 -2.42 -40.08 6.05
C LEU A 8 -1.25 -39.14 6.38
N SER A 9 -0.79 -39.18 7.63
CA SER A 9 0.31 -38.38 8.13
C SER A 9 1.61 -38.73 7.40
N LEU A 10 2.40 -37.71 7.05
CA LEU A 10 3.59 -37.93 6.23
C LEU A 10 4.74 -38.50 7.07
N THR A 11 5.19 -39.70 6.69
CA THR A 11 6.48 -40.24 7.15
C THR A 11 7.62 -39.37 6.63
N ARG A 12 8.81 -39.50 7.22
CA ARG A 12 10.02 -38.83 6.72
C ARG A 12 10.22 -39.08 5.21
N HIS A 13 10.06 -40.32 4.77
CA HIS A 13 10.17 -40.69 3.36
C HIS A 13 9.11 -39.99 2.49
N ARG A 14 7.86 -39.87 2.94
CA ARG A 14 6.82 -39.14 2.21
C ARG A 14 7.07 -37.63 2.16
N LYS A 15 7.70 -37.05 3.19
CA LYS A 15 8.14 -35.64 3.16
C LYS A 15 9.24 -35.41 2.14
N GLU A 16 10.23 -36.30 2.09
CA GLU A 16 11.28 -36.29 1.05
C GLU A 16 10.67 -36.46 -0.35
N ALA A 17 9.70 -37.36 -0.52
CA ALA A 17 8.97 -37.53 -1.79
C ALA A 17 8.18 -36.27 -2.18
N ASN A 18 7.58 -35.56 -1.22
CA ASN A 18 6.91 -34.29 -1.48
C ASN A 18 7.87 -33.18 -1.95
N GLU A 19 9.09 -33.10 -1.41
CA GLU A 19 10.09 -32.13 -1.88
C GLU A 19 10.52 -32.45 -3.33
N ILE A 20 10.76 -33.73 -3.64
CA ILE A 20 11.05 -34.17 -5.01
C ILE A 20 9.86 -33.87 -5.94
N ALA A 21 8.63 -34.14 -5.49
CA ALA A 21 7.44 -33.87 -6.29
C ALA A 21 7.29 -32.37 -6.56
N TYR A 22 7.56 -31.51 -5.57
CA TYR A 22 7.53 -30.06 -5.73
C TYR A 22 8.57 -29.56 -6.75
N GLU A 23 9.79 -30.09 -6.73
CA GLU A 23 10.85 -29.71 -7.69
C GLU A 23 10.52 -30.09 -9.13
N ASN A 24 9.69 -31.12 -9.31
CA ASN A 24 9.29 -31.64 -10.62
C ASN A 24 7.87 -31.23 -11.05
N ASP A 25 7.23 -30.28 -10.35
CA ASP A 25 5.83 -29.86 -10.56
C ASP A 25 4.82 -31.05 -10.57
N CYS A 26 5.12 -32.10 -9.80
CA CYS A 26 4.29 -33.28 -9.58
C CYS A 26 3.29 -33.07 -8.42
N ALA A 27 2.38 -34.04 -8.23
CA ALA A 27 1.40 -33.99 -7.14
C ALA A 27 2.07 -34.10 -5.75
N ILE A 28 1.77 -33.14 -4.89
CA ILE A 28 2.27 -33.01 -3.51
C ILE A 28 1.18 -33.46 -2.54
N THR A 29 1.49 -34.39 -1.65
CA THR A 29 0.52 -34.88 -0.67
C THR A 29 0.35 -33.87 0.46
N PHE A 30 -0.90 -33.52 0.78
CA PHE A 30 -1.19 -32.69 1.95
C PHE A 30 -0.79 -33.41 3.23
N ASP A 31 -0.11 -32.71 4.16
CA ASP A 31 0.19 -33.25 5.48
C ASP A 31 -0.90 -32.82 6.48
N PRO A 32 -1.86 -33.70 6.82
CA PRO A 32 -2.92 -33.33 7.75
C PRO A 32 -2.43 -33.34 9.22
N SER A 33 -1.17 -33.72 9.47
CA SER A 33 -0.62 -33.84 10.83
C SER A 33 -0.70 -32.52 11.60
N ILE A 34 -1.12 -32.62 12.85
CA ILE A 34 -0.95 -31.57 13.86
C ILE A 34 0.18 -32.08 14.74
N THR A 35 1.30 -31.35 14.80
CA THR A 35 2.43 -31.75 15.63
C THR A 35 2.06 -31.61 17.10
N ASP A 36 2.01 -32.73 17.82
CA ASP A 36 1.94 -32.73 19.29
C ASP A 36 3.38 -32.65 19.82
N PRO A 37 3.78 -31.55 20.47
CA PRO A 37 5.13 -31.46 20.97
C PRO A 37 5.32 -32.25 22.27
N GLU A 38 6.38 -33.05 22.36
CA GLU A 38 6.80 -33.73 23.61
C GLU A 38 7.10 -32.75 24.76
N ASP A 39 7.49 -31.51 24.42
CA ASP A 39 7.85 -30.48 25.38
C ASP A 39 6.70 -29.47 25.57
N VAL A 40 6.27 -29.31 26.82
CA VAL A 40 5.26 -28.34 27.25
C VAL A 40 5.58 -26.92 26.78
N THR A 41 6.86 -26.53 26.71
CA THR A 41 7.25 -25.19 26.24
C THR A 41 6.86 -24.93 24.79
N GLN A 42 6.77 -25.99 23.98
CA GLN A 42 6.37 -25.94 22.59
C GLN A 42 4.84 -25.95 22.42
N THR A 43 4.10 -26.22 23.49
CA THR A 43 2.63 -26.22 23.51
C THR A 43 2.08 -24.82 23.81
N ILE A 44 2.81 -24.00 24.56
CA ILE A 44 2.34 -22.67 24.97
C ILE A 44 2.21 -21.78 23.74
N ARG A 45 1.00 -21.26 23.50
CA ARG A 45 0.67 -20.37 22.40
C ARG A 45 0.09 -19.06 22.93
N MET A 46 0.51 -17.95 22.34
CA MET A 46 -0.01 -16.62 22.60
C MET A 46 -1.04 -16.24 21.54
N PHE A 47 -1.90 -15.28 21.86
CA PHE A 47 -2.86 -14.72 20.89
C PHE A 47 -3.87 -15.74 20.33
N THR A 48 -4.16 -16.79 21.09
CA THR A 48 -5.23 -17.76 20.79
C THR A 48 -6.59 -17.05 20.74
N SER A 49 -7.57 -17.65 20.08
CA SER A 49 -8.95 -17.16 20.15
C SER A 49 -9.53 -17.33 21.57
N GLN A 50 -10.70 -16.75 21.82
CA GLN A 50 -11.28 -16.68 23.18
C GLN A 50 -11.45 -18.07 23.81
N ARG A 51 -11.53 -18.11 25.15
CA ARG A 51 -11.54 -19.32 25.99
C ARG A 51 -12.51 -20.44 25.55
N ASN A 52 -13.57 -20.12 24.80
CA ASN A 52 -14.61 -21.07 24.39
C ASN A 52 -14.23 -21.94 23.17
N ASP A 53 -13.19 -21.58 22.41
CA ASP A 53 -12.71 -22.37 21.27
C ASP A 53 -11.62 -23.38 21.66
N LEU A 54 -11.20 -23.36 22.94
CA LEU A 54 -10.20 -24.27 23.47
C LEU A 54 -10.84 -25.63 23.68
N SER A 55 -10.71 -26.52 22.69
CA SER A 55 -11.00 -27.93 22.87
C SER A 55 -10.01 -28.52 23.87
N SER A 56 -10.49 -28.93 25.05
CA SER A 56 -9.74 -29.79 25.98
C SER A 56 -9.62 -31.23 25.46
N LYS A 57 -10.29 -31.56 24.35
CA LYS A 57 -10.15 -32.83 23.66
C LYS A 57 -8.90 -32.77 22.78
N LEU A 58 -8.02 -33.77 22.92
CA LEU A 58 -6.93 -34.03 21.98
C LEU A 58 -7.45 -33.93 20.54
N PRO A 59 -6.65 -33.43 19.57
CA PRO A 59 -7.05 -33.39 18.17
C PRO A 59 -7.66 -34.73 17.80
N SER A 60 -8.93 -34.71 17.40
CA SER A 60 -9.75 -35.91 17.23
C SER A 60 -8.94 -36.95 16.46
N LEU A 61 -8.71 -38.13 17.06
CA LEU A 61 -8.14 -39.26 16.33
C LEU A 61 -9.00 -39.42 15.09
N ARG A 62 -8.40 -39.21 13.91
CA ARG A 62 -9.14 -39.28 12.66
C ARG A 62 -9.78 -40.67 12.54
N PRO A 63 -10.99 -40.78 11.97
CA PRO A 63 -11.54 -42.08 11.61
C PRO A 63 -10.49 -42.84 10.79
N ARG A 64 -10.25 -44.11 11.13
CA ARG A 64 -9.29 -44.94 10.38
C ARG A 64 -9.73 -44.98 8.93
N TYR A 65 -8.79 -44.67 8.02
CA TYR A 65 -8.99 -44.86 6.59
C TYR A 65 -9.47 -46.31 6.33
N PRO A 66 -10.61 -46.51 5.65
CA PRO A 66 -10.99 -47.85 5.21
C PRO A 66 -9.88 -48.40 4.31
N ARG A 67 -9.59 -49.71 4.38
CA ARG A 67 -8.49 -50.34 3.62
C ARG A 67 -8.56 -50.13 2.10
N ARG A 68 -9.67 -49.60 1.57
CA ARG A 68 -9.89 -49.29 0.16
C ARG A 68 -10.60 -47.93 0.03
N ALA A 69 -10.07 -47.01 -0.78
CA ALA A 69 -10.78 -45.79 -1.16
C ALA A 69 -12.08 -46.15 -1.88
N VAL A 70 -13.15 -45.40 -1.63
CA VAL A 70 -14.43 -45.59 -2.33
C VAL A 70 -14.35 -45.09 -3.77
N GLU A 71 -13.62 -44.00 -4.00
CA GLU A 71 -13.50 -43.33 -5.30
C GLU A 71 -12.20 -42.50 -5.36
N GLU A 72 -11.68 -42.27 -6.56
CA GLU A 72 -10.58 -41.35 -6.84
C GLU A 72 -11.09 -40.17 -7.69
N LEU A 73 -10.96 -38.95 -7.16
CA LEU A 73 -11.51 -37.74 -7.75
C LEU A 73 -10.38 -36.79 -8.14
N THR A 74 -10.37 -36.36 -9.40
CA THR A 74 -9.57 -35.22 -9.85
C THR A 74 -10.47 -34.00 -10.00
N VAL A 75 -10.10 -32.89 -9.35
CA VAL A 75 -10.83 -31.62 -9.41
C VAL A 75 -9.89 -30.50 -9.83
N TYR A 76 -10.37 -29.64 -10.71
CA TYR A 76 -9.67 -28.46 -11.18
C TYR A 76 -10.29 -27.22 -10.53
N THR A 77 -9.44 -26.30 -10.07
CA THR A 77 -9.86 -25.10 -9.35
C THR A 77 -9.14 -23.86 -9.85
N ASP A 78 -9.90 -22.79 -10.08
CA ASP A 78 -9.39 -21.50 -10.55
C ASP A 78 -10.12 -20.33 -9.89
N GLY A 79 -9.50 -19.14 -9.92
CA GLY A 79 -10.06 -17.87 -9.48
C GLY A 79 -9.93 -16.80 -10.56
N SER A 80 -10.99 -16.02 -10.73
CA SER A 80 -11.03 -14.91 -11.68
C SER A 80 -11.46 -13.63 -10.98
N SER A 81 -10.98 -12.49 -11.48
CA SER A 81 -11.29 -11.20 -10.90
C SER A 81 -11.34 -10.10 -11.97
N LEU A 82 -12.48 -9.40 -12.01
CA LEU A 82 -12.65 -8.18 -12.80
C LEU A 82 -12.29 -6.98 -11.92
N GLU A 83 -11.48 -6.06 -12.45
CA GLU A 83 -11.03 -4.85 -11.74
C GLU A 83 -10.25 -5.16 -10.44
N ASN A 84 -9.29 -6.08 -10.57
CA ASN A 84 -8.44 -6.61 -9.49
C ASN A 84 -7.94 -5.55 -8.48
N GLY A 85 -8.40 -5.67 -7.23
CA GLY A 85 -7.87 -4.91 -6.09
C GLY A 85 -8.42 -3.49 -5.92
N ASP A 86 -9.48 -3.13 -6.65
CA ASP A 86 -10.24 -1.90 -6.44
C ASP A 86 -11.51 -2.14 -5.57
N GLU A 87 -12.16 -1.08 -5.11
CA GLU A 87 -13.40 -1.16 -4.30
C GLU A 87 -14.55 -1.86 -5.05
N ASN A 88 -14.51 -1.87 -6.39
CA ASN A 88 -15.48 -2.54 -7.25
C ASN A 88 -15.05 -3.95 -7.70
N SER A 89 -13.93 -4.48 -7.18
CA SER A 89 -13.38 -5.78 -7.57
C SER A 89 -14.44 -6.87 -7.52
N ARG A 90 -14.66 -7.54 -8.64
CA ARG A 90 -15.65 -8.59 -8.80
C ARG A 90 -14.92 -9.93 -8.95
N VAL A 91 -14.90 -10.72 -7.88
CA VAL A 91 -14.14 -11.98 -7.84
C VAL A 91 -15.06 -13.18 -7.94
N GLY A 92 -14.64 -14.18 -8.72
CA GLY A 92 -15.30 -15.47 -8.85
C GLY A 92 -14.34 -16.64 -8.63
N SER A 93 -14.93 -17.78 -8.29
CA SER A 93 -14.25 -19.05 -8.07
C SER A 93 -14.89 -20.14 -8.94
N GLY A 94 -14.06 -20.95 -9.58
CA GLY A 94 -14.48 -22.05 -10.44
C GLY A 94 -14.01 -23.39 -9.90
N VAL A 95 -14.92 -24.36 -9.82
CA VAL A 95 -14.64 -25.74 -9.38
C VAL A 95 -15.18 -26.70 -10.42
N TRP A 96 -14.31 -27.54 -10.97
CA TRP A 96 -14.66 -28.48 -12.03
C TRP A 96 -14.20 -29.91 -11.69
N PHE A 97 -15.16 -30.80 -11.50
CA PHE A 97 -14.97 -32.24 -11.25
C PHE A 97 -15.05 -33.09 -12.52
N GLY A 98 -15.69 -32.60 -13.57
CA GLY A 98 -15.89 -33.33 -14.82
C GLY A 98 -17.07 -32.80 -15.62
N ASP A 99 -17.24 -33.29 -16.86
CA ASP A 99 -18.38 -32.93 -17.70
C ASP A 99 -19.70 -33.40 -17.06
N ASN A 100 -20.67 -32.49 -16.96
CA ASN A 100 -21.98 -32.72 -16.35
C ASN A 100 -21.95 -33.20 -14.89
N ASP A 101 -20.83 -33.02 -14.17
CA ASP A 101 -20.78 -33.35 -12.75
C ASP A 101 -21.58 -32.31 -11.92
N PRO A 102 -22.57 -32.74 -11.12
CA PRO A 102 -23.38 -31.82 -10.31
C PRO A 102 -22.60 -31.07 -9.23
N ARG A 103 -21.38 -31.53 -8.90
CA ARG A 103 -20.49 -30.88 -7.93
C ARG A 103 -19.74 -29.69 -8.54
N ASN A 104 -19.80 -29.48 -9.86
CA ASN A 104 -19.24 -28.28 -10.50
C ASN A 104 -19.82 -27.00 -9.89
N ALA A 105 -18.99 -25.98 -9.73
CA ALA A 105 -19.38 -24.75 -9.08
C ALA A 105 -18.82 -23.54 -9.82
N SER A 106 -19.70 -22.55 -10.03
CA SER A 106 -19.31 -21.18 -10.30
C SER A 106 -19.78 -20.36 -9.10
N ILE A 107 -18.89 -19.65 -8.42
CA ILE A 107 -19.16 -18.99 -7.13
C ILE A 107 -18.76 -17.53 -7.21
N ARG A 108 -19.63 -16.67 -6.70
CA ARG A 108 -19.38 -15.26 -6.46
C ARG A 108 -18.77 -15.06 -5.08
N VAL A 109 -17.54 -14.54 -5.01
CA VAL A 109 -16.86 -14.32 -3.72
C VAL A 109 -17.44 -13.12 -2.99
N THR A 110 -17.78 -13.33 -1.72
CA THR A 110 -18.47 -12.36 -0.85
C THR A 110 -17.52 -11.71 0.14
N ARG A 111 -16.51 -10.98 -0.35
CA ARG A 111 -15.50 -10.34 0.52
C ARG A 111 -15.06 -8.97 -0.01
N PRO A 112 -15.17 -7.88 0.78
CA PRO A 112 -14.61 -6.58 0.41
C PRO A 112 -13.10 -6.68 0.17
N GLY A 113 -12.63 -6.11 -0.94
CA GLY A 113 -11.22 -6.16 -1.32
C GLY A 113 -10.72 -7.55 -1.72
N ALA A 114 -11.61 -8.47 -2.10
CA ALA A 114 -11.25 -9.75 -2.66
C ALA A 114 -10.34 -9.57 -3.89
N THR A 115 -9.37 -10.47 -4.00
CA THR A 115 -8.40 -10.55 -5.10
C THR A 115 -8.53 -11.88 -5.83
N ASN A 116 -7.83 -12.05 -6.96
CA ASN A 116 -7.76 -13.34 -7.64
C ASN A 116 -7.38 -14.51 -6.70
N GLN A 117 -6.39 -14.29 -5.85
CA GLN A 117 -5.94 -15.26 -4.84
C GLN A 117 -7.04 -15.62 -3.83
N THR A 118 -7.99 -14.73 -3.59
CA THR A 118 -9.16 -15.03 -2.76
C THR A 118 -10.08 -16.01 -3.48
N GLY A 119 -10.33 -15.78 -4.77
CA GLY A 119 -11.11 -16.69 -5.62
C GLY A 119 -10.49 -18.08 -5.72
N GLU A 120 -9.19 -18.16 -5.96
CA GLU A 120 -8.44 -19.44 -6.03
C GLU A 120 -8.58 -20.26 -4.73
N LEU A 121 -8.47 -19.62 -3.56
CA LEU A 121 -8.60 -20.30 -2.28
C LEU A 121 -10.03 -20.78 -1.99
N ILE A 122 -11.02 -19.97 -2.32
CA ILE A 122 -12.43 -20.35 -2.15
C ILE A 122 -12.78 -21.53 -3.06
N ALA A 123 -12.25 -21.58 -4.28
CA ALA A 123 -12.43 -22.72 -5.17
C ALA A 123 -11.89 -24.02 -4.55
N ILE A 124 -10.70 -23.98 -3.96
CA ILE A 124 -10.12 -25.13 -3.24
C ILE A 124 -10.96 -25.53 -2.03
N LEU A 125 -11.46 -24.56 -1.25
CA LEU A 125 -12.31 -24.84 -0.10
C LEU A 125 -13.59 -25.57 -0.52
N VAL A 126 -14.28 -25.05 -1.53
CA VAL A 126 -15.53 -25.67 -2.00
C VAL A 126 -15.26 -27.03 -2.63
N ALA A 127 -14.17 -27.20 -3.38
CA ALA A 127 -13.77 -28.50 -3.90
C ALA A 127 -13.58 -29.53 -2.77
N ALA A 128 -12.92 -29.14 -1.68
CA ALA A 128 -12.72 -29.99 -0.52
C ALA A 128 -14.02 -30.30 0.25
N GLN A 129 -14.96 -29.35 0.33
CA GLN A 129 -16.26 -29.52 0.97
C GLN A 129 -17.23 -30.39 0.17
N ARG A 130 -17.20 -30.30 -1.17
CA ARG A 130 -18.09 -31.07 -2.06
C ARG A 130 -17.59 -32.49 -2.35
N ALA A 131 -16.30 -32.74 -2.18
CA ALA A 131 -15.73 -34.08 -2.35
C ALA A 131 -16.11 -34.98 -1.14
N PRO A 132 -16.58 -36.23 -1.37
CA PRO A 132 -16.82 -37.19 -0.30
C PRO A 132 -15.60 -37.31 0.64
N PRO A 133 -15.79 -37.38 1.97
CA PRO A 133 -14.68 -37.32 2.93
C PRO A 133 -13.73 -38.52 2.86
N ASP A 134 -14.17 -39.64 2.27
CA ASP A 134 -13.50 -40.93 2.14
C ASP A 134 -12.93 -41.21 0.73
N SER A 135 -13.05 -40.26 -0.20
CA SER A 135 -12.48 -40.35 -1.55
C SER A 135 -11.04 -39.80 -1.62
N LEU A 136 -10.20 -40.41 -2.44
CA LEU A 136 -8.91 -39.80 -2.81
C LEU A 136 -9.20 -38.52 -3.60
N LEU A 137 -8.56 -37.41 -3.22
CA LEU A 137 -8.83 -36.10 -3.81
C LEU A 137 -7.55 -35.50 -4.40
N HIS A 138 -7.54 -35.36 -5.73
CA HIS A 138 -6.46 -34.73 -6.49
C HIS A 138 -6.89 -33.34 -6.94
N ILE A 139 -6.45 -32.32 -6.23
CA ILE A 139 -6.74 -30.91 -6.55
C ILE A 139 -5.66 -30.39 -7.50
N LYS A 140 -6.07 -29.95 -8.68
CA LYS A 140 -5.22 -29.31 -9.69
C LYS A 140 -5.57 -27.83 -9.78
N SER A 141 -4.57 -26.96 -9.63
CA SER A 141 -4.75 -25.51 -9.68
C SER A 141 -3.53 -24.85 -10.29
N ASP A 142 -3.73 -23.72 -10.96
CA ASP A 142 -2.66 -22.87 -11.45
C ASP A 142 -2.10 -21.91 -10.36
N SER A 143 -2.76 -21.85 -9.20
CA SER A 143 -2.35 -21.04 -8.07
C SER A 143 -1.19 -21.65 -7.29
N LYS A 144 0.04 -21.26 -7.65
CA LYS A 144 1.23 -21.54 -6.81
C LYS A 144 1.09 -20.94 -5.40
N TYR A 145 0.35 -19.84 -5.24
CA TYR A 145 0.14 -19.22 -3.93
C TYR A 145 -0.67 -20.13 -3.00
N ALA A 146 -1.80 -20.66 -3.48
CA ALA A 146 -2.64 -21.54 -2.69
C ALA A 146 -1.95 -22.88 -2.40
N ILE A 147 -1.34 -23.51 -3.40
CA ILE A 147 -0.64 -24.80 -3.25
C ILE A 147 0.52 -24.66 -2.25
N ASN A 148 1.39 -23.64 -2.41
CA ASN A 148 2.49 -23.42 -1.47
C ASN A 148 2.00 -23.08 -0.07
N GLY A 149 0.88 -22.34 0.03
CA GLY A 149 0.23 -22.02 1.29
C GLY A 149 -0.19 -23.26 2.07
N LEU A 150 -0.85 -24.21 1.40
CA LEU A 150 -1.41 -25.42 2.02
C LEU A 150 -0.38 -26.55 2.23
N THR A 151 0.77 -26.49 1.56
CA THR A 151 1.80 -27.53 1.64
C THR A 151 3.06 -27.06 2.39
N ARG A 152 3.78 -26.09 1.83
CA ARG A 152 5.12 -25.69 2.31
C ARG A 152 5.08 -24.65 3.43
N HIS A 153 4.17 -23.69 3.33
CA HIS A 153 4.11 -22.57 4.28
C HIS A 153 3.26 -22.87 5.51
N LEU A 154 2.31 -23.81 5.39
CA LEU A 154 1.35 -24.16 6.43
C LEU A 154 2.00 -24.38 7.81
N PRO A 155 3.05 -25.23 7.96
CA PRO A 155 3.63 -25.47 9.29
C PRO A 155 4.14 -24.18 9.95
N LYS A 156 4.81 -23.33 9.16
CA LYS A 156 5.37 -22.06 9.63
C LYS A 156 4.29 -21.02 9.92
N TRP A 157 3.20 -21.00 9.16
CA TRP A 157 2.07 -20.11 9.40
C TRP A 157 1.32 -20.49 10.67
N GLU A 158 1.11 -21.78 10.92
CA GLU A 158 0.49 -22.28 12.15
C GLU A 158 1.36 -22.02 13.37
N GLU A 159 2.68 -22.19 13.28
CA GLU A 159 3.61 -21.82 14.34
C GLU A 159 3.57 -20.33 14.66
N LYS A 160 3.42 -19.48 13.64
CA LYS A 160 3.34 -18.02 13.78
C LYS A 160 1.93 -17.52 14.09
N GLY A 161 0.97 -18.41 14.30
CA GLY A 161 -0.40 -18.07 14.66
C GLY A 161 -1.13 -17.24 13.61
N TRP A 162 -0.81 -17.44 12.34
CA TRP A 162 -1.44 -16.75 11.21
C TRP A 162 -1.28 -15.22 11.21
N ILE A 163 -0.34 -14.69 12.02
CA ILE A 163 -0.06 -13.26 12.10
C ILE A 163 0.51 -12.79 10.76
N ASP A 164 -0.08 -11.74 10.18
CA ASP A 164 0.34 -11.12 8.92
C ASP A 164 0.23 -12.06 7.69
N VAL A 165 -0.60 -13.10 7.79
CA VAL A 165 -0.92 -14.00 6.66
C VAL A 165 -2.19 -13.50 5.98
N LYS A 166 -2.09 -13.18 4.69
CA LYS A 166 -3.26 -12.80 3.87
C LYS A 166 -4.19 -13.99 3.70
N ASN A 167 -5.50 -13.74 3.70
CA ASN A 167 -6.53 -14.78 3.57
C ASN A 167 -6.42 -15.90 4.62
N ALA A 168 -5.84 -15.61 5.79
CA ALA A 168 -5.61 -16.58 6.85
C ALA A 168 -6.87 -17.33 7.28
N ASP A 169 -8.02 -16.65 7.32
CA ASP A 169 -9.32 -17.22 7.63
C ASP A 169 -9.74 -18.30 6.62
N ILE A 170 -9.54 -18.06 5.32
CA ILE A 170 -9.87 -19.05 4.27
C ILE A 170 -8.90 -20.23 4.33
N PHE A 171 -7.59 -19.97 4.51
CA PHE A 171 -6.62 -21.05 4.71
C PHE A 171 -6.98 -21.92 5.92
N GLN A 172 -7.37 -21.32 7.04
CA GLN A 172 -7.79 -22.06 8.24
C GLN A 172 -9.03 -22.93 7.96
N ALA A 173 -10.02 -22.41 7.22
CA ALA A 173 -11.18 -23.20 6.78
C ALA A 173 -10.78 -24.38 5.88
N ILE A 174 -9.90 -24.16 4.90
CA ILE A 174 -9.40 -25.24 4.03
C ILE A 174 -8.66 -26.29 4.85
N VAL A 175 -7.70 -25.88 5.67
CA VAL A 175 -6.85 -26.79 6.46
C VAL A 175 -7.71 -27.64 7.40
N THR A 176 -8.67 -27.03 8.10
CA THR A 176 -9.56 -27.78 8.99
C THR A 176 -10.47 -28.74 8.21
N THR A 177 -10.95 -28.36 7.02
CA THR A 177 -11.74 -29.23 6.14
C THR A 177 -10.90 -30.42 5.66
N LEU A 178 -9.69 -30.19 5.17
CA LEU A 178 -8.80 -31.25 4.68
C LEU A 178 -8.36 -32.20 5.79
N ARG A 179 -8.12 -31.68 7.01
CA ARG A 179 -7.77 -32.51 8.17
C ARG A 179 -8.92 -33.38 8.68
N GLN A 180 -10.17 -33.04 8.37
CA GLN A 180 -11.35 -33.85 8.70
C GLN A 180 -11.56 -35.02 7.74
N ARG A 181 -11.00 -34.94 6.52
CA ARG A 181 -11.14 -36.00 5.52
C ARG A 181 -10.49 -37.29 6.00
N ALA A 182 -11.13 -38.42 5.71
CA ALA A 182 -10.63 -39.75 6.02
C ALA A 182 -9.62 -40.24 4.97
N ALA A 183 -9.57 -39.64 3.78
CA ALA A 183 -8.73 -40.05 2.66
C ALA A 183 -7.66 -39.00 2.26
N LEU A 184 -6.65 -39.44 1.51
CA LEU A 184 -5.53 -38.60 1.07
C LEU A 184 -6.01 -37.49 0.13
N THR A 185 -5.43 -36.30 0.31
CA THR A 185 -5.57 -35.18 -0.61
C THR A 185 -4.21 -34.81 -1.17
N THR A 186 -4.11 -34.59 -2.48
CA THR A 186 -2.89 -34.12 -3.13
C THR A 186 -3.16 -32.84 -3.91
N PHE A 187 -2.14 -31.98 -3.99
CA PHE A 187 -2.15 -30.76 -4.79
C PHE A 187 -1.16 -30.87 -5.93
N GLN A 188 -1.59 -30.59 -7.16
CA GLN A 188 -0.70 -30.51 -8.31
C GLN A 188 -0.84 -29.14 -8.96
N TRP A 189 0.30 -28.50 -9.21
CA TRP A 189 0.31 -27.28 -9.98
C TRP A 189 0.12 -27.62 -11.47
N VAL A 190 -0.81 -26.92 -12.12
CA VAL A 190 -0.98 -26.97 -13.57
C VAL A 190 -0.67 -25.61 -14.15
N LYS A 191 -0.09 -25.58 -15.36
CA LYS A 191 0.18 -24.31 -16.03
C LYS A 191 -1.15 -23.73 -16.54
N GLY A 192 -1.48 -22.51 -16.13
CA GLY A 192 -2.63 -21.78 -16.67
C GLY A 192 -2.48 -21.54 -18.17
N HIS A 193 -3.60 -21.60 -18.91
CA HIS A 193 -3.69 -21.42 -20.36
C HIS A 193 -2.72 -22.32 -21.16
N ALA A 194 -2.62 -23.59 -20.77
CA ALA A 194 -1.74 -24.58 -21.42
C ALA A 194 -2.52 -25.77 -22.00
N ASP A 195 -3.73 -25.53 -22.53
CA ASP A 195 -4.60 -26.54 -23.15
C ASP A 195 -4.99 -27.70 -22.20
N VAL A 196 -5.01 -27.43 -20.90
CA VAL A 196 -5.48 -28.40 -19.89
C VAL A 196 -6.98 -28.23 -19.75
N TYR A 197 -7.74 -29.06 -20.47
CA TYR A 197 -9.21 -28.98 -20.57
C TYR A 197 -9.93 -28.71 -19.23
N GLY A 198 -9.59 -29.46 -18.17
CA GLY A 198 -10.22 -29.27 -16.87
C GLY A 198 -9.91 -27.91 -16.22
N ASN A 199 -8.70 -27.37 -16.43
CA ASN A 199 -8.34 -26.03 -15.93
C ASN A 199 -9.06 -24.93 -16.71
N GLU A 200 -9.21 -25.09 -18.02
CA GLU A 200 -9.97 -24.14 -18.85
C GLU A 200 -11.45 -24.12 -18.48
N CYS A 201 -12.01 -25.29 -18.13
CA CYS A 201 -13.37 -25.35 -17.61
C CYS A 201 -13.48 -24.67 -16.24
N ALA A 202 -12.49 -24.84 -15.36
CA ALA A 202 -12.44 -24.14 -14.07
C ALA A 202 -12.31 -22.61 -14.24
N ASP A 203 -11.44 -22.13 -15.14
CA ASP A 203 -11.28 -20.70 -15.48
C ASP A 203 -12.61 -20.12 -15.99
N LYS A 204 -13.29 -20.84 -16.90
CA LYS A 204 -14.61 -20.44 -17.41
C LYS A 204 -15.63 -20.29 -16.28
N LEU A 205 -15.72 -21.28 -15.38
CA LEU A 205 -16.62 -21.22 -14.21
C LEU A 205 -16.26 -20.08 -13.26
N ALA A 206 -14.95 -19.80 -13.07
CA ALA A 206 -14.48 -18.68 -12.25
C ALA A 206 -14.89 -17.33 -12.86
N GLY A 207 -14.73 -17.18 -14.18
CA GLY A 207 -15.17 -16.01 -14.94
C GLY A 207 -16.69 -15.80 -14.88
N GLU A 208 -17.47 -16.87 -14.95
CA GLU A 208 -18.92 -16.83 -14.73
C GLU A 208 -19.26 -16.33 -13.31
N GLY A 209 -18.53 -16.80 -12.30
CA GLY A 209 -18.73 -16.42 -10.89
C GLY A 209 -18.42 -14.93 -10.67
N ALA A 210 -17.38 -14.43 -11.33
CA ALA A 210 -17.02 -13.02 -11.32
C ALA A 210 -18.06 -12.12 -12.02
N ARG A 211 -18.95 -12.68 -12.84
CA ARG A 211 -20.02 -11.96 -13.53
C ARG A 211 -21.40 -12.10 -12.89
N LYS A 212 -21.59 -13.04 -11.96
CA LYS A 212 -22.83 -13.15 -11.17
C LYS A 212 -23.17 -11.83 -10.45
N SER A 213 -24.43 -11.45 -10.50
CA SER A 213 -24.99 -10.29 -9.79
C SER A 213 -25.17 -10.59 -8.30
N GLU A 214 -25.65 -11.78 -7.99
CA GLU A 214 -25.92 -12.22 -6.63
C GLU A 214 -24.67 -12.85 -5.99
N LEU A 215 -24.57 -12.66 -4.68
CA LEU A 215 -23.51 -13.15 -3.82
C LEU A 215 -23.85 -14.59 -3.39
N ASP A 216 -22.92 -15.52 -3.55
CA ASP A 216 -23.10 -16.91 -3.10
C ASP A 216 -22.67 -17.01 -1.62
N GLU A 217 -23.42 -17.75 -0.79
CA GLU A 217 -23.02 -17.99 0.60
C GLU A 217 -21.85 -18.99 0.65
N ILE A 218 -20.76 -18.60 1.31
CA ILE A 218 -19.57 -19.45 1.45
C ILE A 218 -19.36 -19.81 2.92
N ASP A 219 -19.41 -21.11 3.21
CA ASP A 219 -19.15 -21.61 4.55
C ASP A 219 -17.64 -21.59 4.86
N LEU A 220 -17.23 -20.63 5.68
CA LEU A 220 -15.88 -20.52 6.24
C LEU A 220 -15.77 -21.11 7.66
N SER A 221 -16.71 -21.96 8.05
CA SER A 221 -16.67 -22.63 9.36
C SER A 221 -15.38 -23.42 9.54
N THR A 222 -14.88 -23.43 10.78
CA THR A 222 -13.66 -24.16 11.15
C THR A 222 -13.99 -25.12 12.27
N HIS A 223 -13.38 -26.30 12.24
CA HIS A 223 -13.55 -27.29 13.30
C HIS A 223 -12.47 -27.07 14.39
N PRO A 224 -12.84 -26.74 15.65
CA PRO A 224 -11.89 -26.40 16.71
C PRO A 224 -10.83 -27.48 16.96
N GLY A 225 -11.20 -28.76 16.85
CA GLY A 225 -10.27 -29.89 17.03
C GLY A 225 -9.18 -30.02 15.97
N PHE A 226 -9.28 -29.30 14.84
CA PHE A 226 -8.29 -29.31 13.75
C PHE A 226 -7.63 -27.95 13.53
N LEU A 227 -8.01 -26.93 14.30
CA LEU A 227 -7.56 -25.56 14.14
C LEU A 227 -6.48 -25.21 15.17
N LEU A 228 -5.26 -24.97 14.68
CA LEU A 228 -4.17 -24.46 15.51
C LEU A 228 -4.24 -22.91 15.59
N THR A 229 -4.76 -22.40 16.71
CA THR A 229 -4.84 -20.94 16.96
C THR A 229 -3.62 -20.42 17.73
N GLY A 230 -3.33 -19.12 17.58
CA GLY A 230 -2.25 -18.45 18.31
C GLY A 230 -0.83 -18.79 17.84
N ALA A 231 0.12 -17.93 18.19
CA ALA A 231 1.52 -18.07 17.83
C ALA A 231 2.28 -18.81 18.95
N LYS A 232 3.11 -19.78 18.56
CA LYS A 232 3.91 -20.59 19.48
C LYS A 232 4.93 -19.73 20.23
N LEU A 233 4.87 -19.76 21.55
CA LEU A 233 5.71 -18.92 22.42
C LEU A 233 7.20 -19.23 22.22
N ALA A 234 7.56 -20.50 22.03
CA ALA A 234 8.94 -20.92 21.82
C ALA A 234 9.58 -20.36 20.53
N THR A 235 8.79 -19.98 19.52
CA THR A 235 9.31 -19.52 18.22
C THR A 235 8.93 -18.08 17.87
N ILE A 236 8.12 -17.41 18.70
CA ILE A 236 7.67 -16.05 18.43
C ILE A 236 8.81 -15.05 18.66
N THR A 237 9.04 -14.16 17.68
CA THR A 237 9.98 -13.05 17.83
C THR A 237 9.26 -11.82 18.38
N GLN A 238 10.00 -10.90 19.02
CA GLN A 238 9.46 -9.62 19.48
C GLN A 238 8.77 -8.84 18.34
N ALA A 239 9.35 -8.86 17.13
CA ALA A 239 8.76 -8.21 15.96
C ALA A 239 7.43 -8.87 15.52
N LEU A 240 7.31 -10.20 15.63
CA LEU A 240 6.07 -10.91 15.34
C LEU A 240 5.02 -10.65 16.44
N ALA A 241 5.42 -10.65 17.71
CA ALA A 241 4.55 -10.32 18.83
C ALA A 241 4.00 -8.90 18.71
N TYR A 242 4.85 -7.91 18.41
CA TYR A 242 4.42 -6.53 18.18
C TYR A 242 3.39 -6.44 17.04
N ARG A 243 3.61 -7.11 15.91
CA ARG A 243 2.62 -7.19 14.82
C ARG A 243 1.31 -7.83 15.28
N GLY A 244 1.38 -8.94 16.03
CA GLY A 244 0.22 -9.62 16.59
C GLY A 244 -0.62 -8.74 17.53
N ILE A 245 0.03 -7.92 18.36
CA ILE A 245 -0.60 -6.91 19.21
C ILE A 245 -1.25 -5.82 18.35
N ARG A 246 -0.51 -5.27 17.39
CA ARG A 246 -0.98 -4.19 16.50
C ARG A 246 -2.20 -4.61 15.65
N MET A 247 -2.30 -5.87 15.26
CA MET A 247 -3.47 -6.41 14.54
C MET A 247 -4.73 -6.52 15.42
N ARG A 248 -4.57 -6.65 16.74
CA ARG A 248 -5.67 -6.80 17.70
C ARG A 248 -6.12 -5.48 18.32
N ILE A 249 -5.23 -4.48 18.33
CA ILE A 249 -5.61 -3.11 18.70
C ILE A 249 -6.47 -2.55 17.57
N ALA A 250 -7.76 -2.29 17.87
CA ALA A 250 -8.65 -1.61 16.94
C ALA A 250 -7.99 -0.31 16.45
N GLN A 251 -7.86 -0.16 15.14
CA GLN A 251 -7.33 1.07 14.57
C GLN A 251 -8.32 2.19 14.88
N LYS A 252 -7.88 3.19 15.66
CA LYS A 252 -8.69 4.39 15.90
C LYS A 252 -8.99 5.04 14.56
N GLN A 253 -10.28 5.20 14.24
CA GLN A 253 -10.69 5.98 13.08
C GLN A 253 -10.16 7.40 13.22
N ARG A 254 -9.45 7.86 12.20
CA ARG A 254 -8.87 9.21 12.17
C ARG A 254 -9.75 10.07 11.28
N CYS A 255 -10.93 10.46 11.78
CA CYS A 255 -11.94 11.18 11.00
C CYS A 255 -11.38 12.41 10.28
N LYS A 256 -10.50 13.18 10.93
CA LYS A 256 -9.82 14.34 10.32
C LYS A 256 -8.92 13.94 9.14
N THR A 257 -8.18 12.85 9.30
CA THR A 257 -7.33 12.30 8.23
C THR A 257 -8.16 11.81 7.05
N GLU A 258 -9.24 11.09 7.30
CA GLU A 258 -10.16 10.63 6.25
C GLU A 258 -10.82 11.79 5.51
N SER A 259 -11.27 12.81 6.23
CA SER A 259 -11.84 14.03 5.67
C SER A 259 -10.84 14.76 4.76
N ASN A 260 -9.60 14.95 5.24
CA ASN A 260 -8.54 15.61 4.47
C ASN A 260 -8.22 14.84 3.18
N ILE A 261 -8.09 13.51 3.24
CA ILE A 261 -7.77 12.71 2.04
C ILE A 261 -8.92 12.75 1.04
N LYS A 262 -10.18 12.69 1.49
CA LYS A 262 -11.34 12.81 0.60
C LYS A 262 -11.37 14.16 -0.10
N ALA A 263 -11.10 15.25 0.63
CA ALA A 263 -10.99 16.58 0.04
C ALA A 263 -9.86 16.67 -1.00
N VAL A 264 -8.69 16.08 -0.72
CA VAL A 264 -7.58 15.97 -1.68
C VAL A 264 -7.98 15.13 -2.88
N GLN A 265 -8.66 13.99 -2.70
CA GLN A 265 -9.11 13.13 -3.78
C GLN A 265 -10.05 13.87 -4.74
N GLN A 266 -11.01 14.63 -4.21
CA GLN A 266 -11.96 15.40 -4.99
C GLN A 266 -11.27 16.49 -5.82
N GLU A 267 -10.37 17.26 -5.19
CA GLU A 267 -9.63 18.32 -5.87
C GLU A 267 -8.69 17.76 -6.95
N VAL A 268 -7.94 16.70 -6.62
CA VAL A 268 -7.05 16.03 -7.58
C VAL A 268 -7.86 15.45 -8.73
N ALA A 269 -9.02 14.86 -8.47
CA ALA A 269 -9.89 14.33 -9.52
C ALA A 269 -10.41 15.43 -10.47
N LYS A 270 -10.77 16.59 -9.91
CA LYS A 270 -11.17 17.77 -10.69
C LYS A 270 -10.02 18.28 -11.57
N LEU A 271 -8.81 18.34 -11.03
CA LEU A 271 -7.64 18.86 -11.76
C LEU A 271 -7.10 17.88 -12.82
N MET A 272 -7.16 16.57 -12.55
CA MET A 272 -6.57 15.52 -13.38
C MET A 272 -7.56 14.80 -14.31
N GLY A 273 -8.87 15.05 -14.14
CA GLY A 273 -9.93 14.35 -14.88
C GLY A 273 -10.02 12.86 -14.60
N ARG A 274 -9.44 12.37 -13.48
CA ARG A 274 -9.51 10.97 -13.04
C ARG A 274 -9.46 10.83 -11.52
N LYS A 275 -10.22 9.89 -10.97
CA LYS A 275 -10.19 9.56 -9.55
C LYS A 275 -9.00 8.64 -9.25
N TYR A 276 -8.38 8.83 -8.08
CA TYR A 276 -7.30 7.98 -7.60
C TYR A 276 -7.71 7.26 -6.32
N PRO A 277 -7.30 6.00 -6.09
CA PRO A 277 -7.47 5.34 -4.81
C PRO A 277 -6.83 6.12 -3.66
N LEU A 278 -7.42 6.09 -2.46
CA LEU A 278 -6.89 6.81 -1.28
C LEU A 278 -5.45 6.39 -0.95
N SER A 279 -5.11 5.11 -1.17
CA SER A 279 -3.76 4.57 -0.98
C SER A 279 -2.73 5.20 -1.94
N THR A 280 -3.14 5.59 -3.14
CA THR A 280 -2.30 6.26 -4.12
C THR A 280 -1.99 7.69 -3.71
N ILE A 281 -2.96 8.40 -3.12
CA ILE A 281 -2.77 9.73 -2.55
C ILE A 281 -1.71 9.67 -1.44
N TRP A 282 -1.80 8.69 -0.53
CA TRP A 282 -0.79 8.49 0.51
C TRP A 282 0.62 8.27 -0.02
N LYS A 283 0.75 7.40 -1.02
CA LYS A 283 2.06 7.10 -1.62
C LYS A 283 2.63 8.32 -2.36
N SER A 284 1.76 9.19 -2.87
CA SER A 284 2.17 10.37 -3.65
C SER A 284 2.93 11.40 -2.82
N THR A 285 2.65 11.55 -1.52
CA THR A 285 3.39 12.47 -0.65
C THR A 285 4.84 12.07 -0.45
N HIS A 286 5.17 10.80 -0.71
CA HIS A 286 6.52 10.25 -0.64
C HIS A 286 7.20 10.16 -2.00
N SER A 287 6.72 10.91 -2.99
CA SER A 287 7.33 10.97 -4.32
C SER A 287 8.83 11.32 -4.22
N PRO A 288 9.72 10.63 -4.98
CA PRO A 288 11.16 10.95 -4.99
C PRO A 288 11.45 12.38 -5.47
N ASP A 289 10.49 13.02 -6.12
CA ASP A 289 10.59 14.42 -6.56
C ASP A 289 10.48 15.43 -5.41
N ILE A 290 10.07 14.99 -4.22
CA ILE A 290 9.82 15.82 -3.04
C ILE A 290 10.93 15.59 -2.01
N ALA A 291 11.52 16.66 -1.47
CA ALA A 291 12.55 16.56 -0.44
C ALA A 291 12.03 15.88 0.84
N LYS A 292 12.89 15.12 1.53
CA LYS A 292 12.49 14.33 2.71
C LYS A 292 11.80 15.13 3.83
N PRO A 293 12.31 16.31 4.24
CA PRO A 293 11.61 17.15 5.23
C PRO A 293 10.22 17.57 4.75
N THR A 294 10.09 17.84 3.45
CA THR A 294 8.83 18.23 2.83
C THR A 294 7.84 17.06 2.71
N GLN A 295 8.32 15.83 2.51
CA GLN A 295 7.48 14.63 2.56
C GLN A 295 6.81 14.48 3.94
N ASP A 296 7.57 14.66 5.03
CA ASP A 296 7.03 14.65 6.40
C ASP A 296 6.03 15.80 6.63
N PHE A 297 6.36 17.00 6.14
CA PHE A 297 5.45 18.15 6.18
C PHE A 297 4.10 17.87 5.50
N LEU A 298 4.09 17.32 4.27
CA LEU A 298 2.87 16.97 3.56
C LEU A 298 2.11 15.83 4.26
N TRP A 299 2.82 14.82 4.74
CA TRP A 299 2.22 13.70 5.48
C TRP A 299 1.52 14.17 6.76
N LYS A 300 2.15 15.08 7.53
CA LYS A 300 1.54 15.73 8.69
C LYS A 300 0.34 16.59 8.30
N GLY A 301 0.40 17.25 7.15
CA GLY A 301 -0.72 18.01 6.57
C GLY A 301 -1.95 17.13 6.33
N LEU A 302 -1.79 15.99 5.65
CA LEU A 302 -2.88 15.02 5.44
C LEU A 302 -3.45 14.50 6.76
N HIS A 303 -2.60 14.28 7.76
CA HIS A 303 -3.04 13.84 9.08
C HIS A 303 -3.67 14.92 9.95
N GLY A 304 -3.56 16.20 9.58
CA GLY A 304 -3.94 17.32 10.44
C GLY A 304 -3.10 17.39 11.73
N ALA A 305 -1.82 16.98 11.65
CA ALA A 305 -0.90 16.82 12.78
C ALA A 305 0.02 18.02 13.01
N HIS A 306 -0.12 19.09 12.22
CA HIS A 306 0.61 20.34 12.43
C HIS A 306 0.02 21.12 13.62
N LYS A 307 0.88 21.86 14.33
CA LYS A 307 0.49 22.70 15.48
C LYS A 307 -0.01 24.06 14.98
N VAL A 308 -1.31 24.13 14.64
CA VAL A 308 -1.96 25.26 13.94
C VAL A 308 -3.37 25.49 14.48
N GLY A 309 -3.86 26.74 14.37
CA GLY A 309 -5.22 27.13 14.73
C GLY A 309 -5.66 26.63 16.11
N THR A 310 -6.83 25.99 16.15
CA THR A 310 -7.44 25.44 17.38
C THR A 310 -6.57 24.44 18.15
N TYR A 311 -5.51 23.87 17.58
CA TYR A 311 -4.55 23.05 18.35
C TYR A 311 -4.01 23.80 19.57
N TRP A 312 -3.77 25.11 19.45
CA TRP A 312 -3.21 25.92 20.53
C TRP A 312 -4.17 26.16 21.69
N SER A 313 -5.49 25.96 21.50
CA SER A 313 -6.47 26.05 22.59
C SER A 313 -6.27 25.01 23.70
N TYR A 314 -5.55 23.93 23.39
CA TYR A 314 -5.26 22.84 24.34
C TYR A 314 -3.91 23.02 25.05
N ILE A 315 -3.16 24.08 24.76
CA ILE A 315 -1.85 24.35 25.36
C ILE A 315 -1.95 25.62 26.21
N PRO A 316 -1.81 25.50 27.54
CA PRO A 316 -1.83 26.66 28.42
C PRO A 316 -0.79 27.71 28.02
N ASN A 317 -1.18 28.99 28.01
CA ASN A 317 -0.34 30.15 27.70
C ASN A 317 0.11 30.26 26.22
N CYS A 318 -0.57 29.59 25.30
CA CYS A 318 -0.30 29.66 23.86
C CYS A 318 -1.55 30.00 23.05
N GLU A 319 -2.64 30.41 23.68
CA GLU A 319 -3.95 30.66 23.07
C GLU A 319 -3.90 31.80 22.06
N ASN A 320 -2.98 32.76 22.23
CA ASN A 320 -2.72 33.82 21.27
C ASN A 320 -2.26 33.30 19.89
N ARG A 321 -1.74 32.07 19.81
CA ARG A 321 -1.27 31.44 18.56
C ARG A 321 -2.38 30.80 17.72
N ILE A 322 -3.63 30.87 18.17
CA ILE A 322 -4.81 30.36 17.43
C ILE A 322 -5.06 31.21 16.18
N LEU A 323 -4.87 32.53 16.30
CA LEU A 323 -5.10 33.50 15.23
C LEU A 323 -3.78 34.01 14.66
N CYS A 324 -3.81 34.47 13.42
CA CYS A 324 -2.70 35.13 12.80
C CYS A 324 -2.63 36.60 13.26
N GLU A 325 -1.55 36.97 13.95
CA GLU A 325 -1.33 38.34 14.48
C GLU A 325 -1.33 39.47 13.41
N ILE A 326 -1.22 39.12 12.12
CA ILE A 326 -1.17 40.12 11.03
C ILE A 326 -2.55 40.39 10.42
N CYS A 327 -3.47 39.42 10.46
CA CYS A 327 -4.75 39.55 9.75
C CYS A 327 -5.95 38.93 10.46
N ASP A 328 -5.78 38.52 11.72
CA ASP A 328 -6.80 38.03 12.65
C ASP A 328 -7.64 36.84 12.17
N LYS A 329 -7.21 36.16 11.10
CA LYS A 329 -7.80 34.90 10.66
C LYS A 329 -7.27 33.73 11.46
N GLU A 330 -8.04 32.64 11.55
CA GLU A 330 -7.54 31.38 12.14
C GLU A 330 -6.24 30.96 11.44
N ASP A 331 -5.20 30.71 12.22
CA ASP A 331 -3.87 30.34 11.73
C ASP A 331 -3.83 28.86 11.31
N SER A 332 -4.71 28.49 10.38
CA SER A 332 -4.90 27.16 9.83
C SER A 332 -3.93 26.87 8.68
N MET A 333 -3.75 25.60 8.30
CA MET A 333 -2.90 25.24 7.15
C MET A 333 -3.36 25.89 5.83
N GLN A 334 -4.68 26.01 5.64
CA GLN A 334 -5.27 26.67 4.47
C GLN A 334 -4.92 28.16 4.50
N HIS A 335 -5.10 28.81 5.65
CA HIS A 335 -4.76 30.21 5.82
C HIS A 335 -3.26 30.46 5.54
N ILE A 336 -2.39 29.76 6.26
CA ILE A 336 -0.93 29.92 6.20
C ILE A 336 -0.41 29.79 4.78
N LEU A 337 -0.83 28.74 4.06
CA LEU A 337 -0.28 28.43 2.75
C LEU A 337 -0.95 29.22 1.63
N CYS A 338 -2.25 29.51 1.70
CA CYS A 338 -3.01 29.97 0.54
C CYS A 338 -3.61 31.38 0.69
N GLU A 339 -3.78 31.91 1.91
CA GLU A 339 -4.61 33.11 2.12
C GLU A 339 -3.96 34.19 3.00
N CYS A 340 -2.86 33.87 3.68
CA CYS A 340 -2.23 34.74 4.66
C CYS A 340 -1.72 36.02 4.01
N LYS A 341 -2.00 37.17 4.64
CA LYS A 341 -1.49 38.48 4.24
C LYS A 341 -0.10 38.78 4.80
N ALA A 342 0.44 37.90 5.63
CA ALA A 342 1.72 38.15 6.25
C ALA A 342 2.86 38.14 5.22
N PRO A 343 3.96 38.89 5.49
CA PRO A 343 5.08 39.00 4.58
C PRO A 343 5.61 37.62 4.15
N GLY A 344 5.93 37.51 2.86
CA GLY A 344 6.56 36.31 2.28
C GLY A 344 5.64 35.30 1.62
N GLN A 345 4.37 35.16 2.03
CA GLN A 345 3.47 34.16 1.42
C GLN A 345 3.23 34.48 -0.06
N ARG A 346 2.80 35.71 -0.35
CA ARG A 346 2.44 36.15 -1.71
C ARG A 346 3.67 36.20 -2.60
N LEU A 347 4.75 36.76 -2.08
CA LEU A 347 6.05 36.81 -2.73
C LEU A 347 6.51 35.41 -3.13
N ALA A 348 6.53 34.44 -2.22
CA ALA A 348 7.00 33.08 -2.51
C ALA A 348 6.18 32.41 -3.61
N TRP A 349 4.85 32.58 -3.62
CA TRP A 349 4.00 32.08 -4.72
C TRP A 349 4.22 32.82 -6.03
N LYS A 350 4.43 34.13 -5.99
CA LYS A 350 4.73 34.94 -7.18
C LYS A 350 6.04 34.51 -7.82
N LEU A 351 7.09 34.28 -7.02
CA LEU A 351 8.38 33.74 -7.50
C LEU A 351 8.19 32.38 -8.20
N ALA A 352 7.41 31.48 -7.60
CA ALA A 352 7.11 30.18 -8.18
C ALA A 352 6.30 30.28 -9.48
N GLU A 353 5.33 31.19 -9.54
CA GLU A 353 4.54 31.46 -10.74
C GLU A 353 5.41 31.99 -11.87
N THR A 354 6.25 33.00 -11.61
CA THR A 354 7.16 33.60 -12.59
C THR A 354 8.08 32.54 -13.19
N LEU A 355 8.67 31.69 -12.35
CA LEU A 355 9.55 30.62 -12.83
C LEU A 355 8.79 29.54 -13.62
N TRP A 356 7.55 29.20 -13.19
CA TRP A 356 6.71 28.23 -13.91
C TRP A 356 6.31 28.73 -15.30
N ARG A 357 5.99 30.02 -15.45
CA ARG A 357 5.59 30.62 -16.73
C ARG A 357 6.67 30.49 -17.82
N ARG A 358 7.96 30.38 -17.45
CA ARG A 358 9.05 30.10 -18.40
C ARG A 358 8.91 28.73 -19.10
N LYS A 359 8.12 27.79 -18.55
CA LYS A 359 7.77 26.53 -19.20
C LYS A 359 6.65 26.64 -20.25
N SER A 360 6.13 27.85 -20.48
CA SER A 360 4.99 28.10 -21.39
C SER A 360 3.74 27.31 -21.01
N GLN A 361 3.53 27.10 -19.70
CA GLN A 361 2.39 26.37 -19.13
C GLN A 361 1.53 27.32 -18.29
N PRO A 362 0.19 27.15 -18.27
CA PRO A 362 -0.68 27.99 -17.47
C PRO A 362 -0.42 27.78 -15.98
N TRP A 363 -0.42 28.88 -15.22
CA TRP A 363 -0.41 28.82 -13.76
C TRP A 363 -1.81 28.46 -13.24
N LYS A 364 -1.87 27.56 -12.28
CA LYS A 364 -3.12 27.16 -11.60
C LYS A 364 -3.14 27.81 -10.21
N GLN A 365 -4.33 28.22 -9.76
CA GLN A 365 -4.51 28.72 -8.40
C GLN A 365 -4.11 27.64 -7.39
N VAL A 366 -3.26 28.01 -6.44
CA VAL A 366 -2.73 27.08 -5.44
C VAL A 366 -3.73 26.92 -4.30
N THR A 367 -4.26 25.70 -4.13
CA THR A 367 -5.12 25.32 -3.00
C THR A 367 -4.39 24.37 -2.04
N LEU A 368 -4.79 24.32 -0.76
CA LEU A 368 -4.20 23.38 0.20
C LEU A 368 -4.28 21.94 -0.30
N ASN A 369 -5.43 21.56 -0.87
CA ASN A 369 -5.66 20.20 -1.37
C ASN A 369 -4.78 19.88 -2.58
N MET A 370 -4.50 20.86 -3.45
CA MET A 370 -3.52 20.69 -4.53
C MET A 370 -2.09 20.50 -3.97
N ILE A 371 -1.69 21.26 -2.95
CA ILE A 371 -0.37 21.11 -2.31
C ILE A 371 -0.22 19.71 -1.70
N LEU A 372 -1.23 19.25 -0.95
CA LEU A 372 -1.21 17.93 -0.30
C LEU A 372 -1.29 16.78 -1.31
N GLY A 373 -1.93 16.98 -2.46
CA GLY A 373 -2.05 16.02 -3.56
C GLY A 373 -1.04 16.19 -4.70
N VAL A 374 -0.05 17.07 -4.55
CA VAL A 374 0.82 17.52 -5.66
C VAL A 374 1.61 16.38 -6.31
N GLY A 375 1.89 15.31 -5.56
CA GLY A 375 2.57 14.12 -6.07
C GLY A 375 1.86 13.41 -7.23
N LEU A 376 0.56 13.68 -7.42
CA LEU A 376 -0.29 13.13 -8.49
C LEU A 376 -0.51 14.09 -9.67
N MET A 377 -0.02 15.32 -9.57
CA MET A 377 -0.17 16.33 -10.62
C MET A 377 0.66 15.96 -11.84
N SER A 378 0.02 16.04 -13.01
CA SER A 378 0.64 15.85 -14.32
C SER A 378 -0.02 16.76 -15.35
N PHE A 379 0.78 17.31 -16.25
CA PHE A 379 0.37 18.21 -17.33
C PHE A 379 0.56 17.54 -18.70
N ASN A 380 0.80 16.22 -18.72
CA ASN A 380 0.87 15.47 -19.97
C ASN A 380 -0.55 15.25 -20.54
N GLU A 381 -0.76 15.62 -21.80
CA GLU A 381 -2.04 15.45 -22.52
C GLU A 381 -2.33 13.98 -22.80
N GLU A 382 -1.28 13.19 -23.04
CA GLU A 382 -1.38 11.73 -23.04
C GLU A 382 -1.55 11.28 -21.59
N LYS A 383 -2.76 10.84 -21.21
CA LYS A 383 -3.15 10.32 -19.88
C LYS A 383 -2.32 9.11 -19.38
N THR A 384 -1.15 8.85 -19.96
CA THR A 384 -0.16 7.88 -19.50
C THR A 384 0.59 8.41 -18.26
N PRO A 385 0.91 7.57 -17.28
CA PRO A 385 1.65 7.94 -16.06
C PRO A 385 3.15 8.17 -16.31
N LYS A 386 3.56 8.56 -17.53
CA LYS A 386 4.95 8.96 -17.79
C LYS A 386 5.16 10.37 -17.23
N LYS A 387 5.77 10.44 -16.05
CA LYS A 387 6.17 11.68 -15.38
C LYS A 387 7.11 12.48 -16.28
N GLY A 388 6.63 13.55 -16.89
CA GLY A 388 7.46 14.47 -17.66
C GLY A 388 8.36 15.32 -16.78
N GLY A 389 9.39 15.94 -17.37
CA GLY A 389 10.21 16.96 -16.69
C GLY A 389 9.41 18.16 -16.17
N PRO A 390 8.46 18.74 -16.93
CA PRO A 390 7.60 19.82 -16.45
C PRO A 390 6.81 19.44 -15.20
N ASP A 391 6.18 18.26 -15.17
CA ASP A 391 5.45 17.78 -14.00
C ASP A 391 6.34 17.69 -12.76
N ARG A 392 7.58 17.24 -12.96
CA ARG A 392 8.57 17.12 -11.90
C ARG A 392 8.98 18.49 -11.36
N LEU A 393 9.21 19.47 -12.25
CA LEU A 393 9.49 20.84 -11.84
C LEU A 393 8.32 21.43 -11.05
N PHE A 394 7.08 21.25 -11.53
CA PHE A 394 5.89 21.73 -10.83
C PHE A 394 5.81 21.19 -9.40
N ARG A 395 6.02 19.87 -9.22
CA ARG A 395 6.07 19.25 -7.89
C ARG A 395 7.14 19.88 -7.01
N ILE A 396 8.33 20.13 -7.54
CA ILE A 396 9.42 20.79 -6.80
C ILE A 396 9.01 22.21 -6.41
N LEU A 397 8.55 23.03 -7.35
CA LEU A 397 8.17 24.43 -7.11
C LEU A 397 7.09 24.54 -6.03
N ILE A 398 5.99 23.79 -6.17
CA ILE A 398 4.89 23.85 -5.21
C ILE A 398 5.34 23.39 -3.81
N THR A 399 6.11 22.32 -3.72
CA THR A 399 6.50 21.76 -2.42
C THR A 399 7.57 22.59 -1.70
N GLU A 400 8.59 23.06 -2.40
CA GLU A 400 9.62 23.93 -1.81
C GLU A 400 9.04 25.29 -1.39
N THR A 401 8.12 25.84 -2.19
CA THR A 401 7.43 27.10 -1.87
C THR A 401 6.53 26.95 -0.64
N ALA A 402 5.67 25.93 -0.61
CA ALA A 402 4.80 25.67 0.54
C ALA A 402 5.60 25.43 1.83
N TYR A 403 6.72 24.68 1.73
CA TYR A 403 7.56 24.40 2.88
C TYR A 403 8.34 25.64 3.36
N LEU A 404 8.76 26.53 2.44
CA LEU A 404 9.35 27.82 2.82
C LEU A 404 8.33 28.67 3.58
N ILE A 405 7.12 28.83 3.06
CA ILE A 405 6.04 29.60 3.71
C ILE A 405 5.78 29.04 5.12
N TRP A 406 5.72 27.72 5.25
CA TRP A 406 5.60 27.06 6.56
C TRP A 406 6.75 27.40 7.51
N LYS A 407 8.01 27.39 7.03
CA LYS A 407 9.19 27.77 7.84
C LYS A 407 9.13 29.23 8.28
N LEU A 408 8.74 30.14 7.39
CA LEU A 408 8.58 31.56 7.70
C LEU A 408 7.54 31.75 8.81
N ARG A 409 6.37 31.10 8.69
CA ARG A 409 5.34 31.08 9.75
C ARG A 409 5.87 30.50 11.06
N CYS A 410 6.59 29.38 11.02
CA CYS A 410 7.12 28.75 12.22
C CYS A 410 8.10 29.66 12.96
N LYS A 411 8.97 30.38 12.23
CA LYS A 411 9.86 31.38 12.83
C LYS A 411 9.03 32.44 13.55
N ARG A 412 8.08 33.05 12.85
CA ARG A 412 7.22 34.13 13.39
C ARG A 412 6.44 33.72 14.64
N VAL A 413 5.79 32.56 14.63
CA VAL A 413 4.81 32.18 15.67
C VAL A 413 5.43 31.38 16.83
N ILE A 414 6.52 30.63 16.58
CA ILE A 414 7.10 29.70 17.56
C ILE A 414 8.53 30.08 17.95
N GLY A 415 9.29 30.71 17.04
CA GLY A 415 10.73 30.94 17.21
C GLY A 415 11.10 32.26 17.88
N CYS A 416 10.14 33.09 18.27
CA CYS A 416 10.38 34.49 18.67
C CYS A 416 10.10 34.77 20.15
N ASP A 417 10.46 33.86 21.06
CA ASP A 417 10.60 34.22 22.47
C ASP A 417 11.89 35.06 22.63
N GLY A 418 11.81 36.37 22.30
CA GLY A 418 12.88 37.36 22.50
C GLY A 418 13.57 37.94 21.23
N ASP A 419 13.12 37.59 20.02
CA ASP A 419 13.66 38.17 18.76
C ASP A 419 12.93 39.48 18.40
N THR A 420 13.67 40.58 18.21
CA THR A 420 13.09 41.93 17.99
C THR A 420 12.59 42.15 16.56
N ASN A 421 12.94 41.28 15.62
CA ASN A 421 12.44 41.32 14.25
C ASN A 421 12.05 39.91 13.73
N PRO A 422 10.81 39.46 13.98
CA PRO A 422 10.33 38.16 13.52
C PRO A 422 10.11 38.08 12.00
N HIS A 423 10.18 39.22 11.28
CA HIS A 423 9.89 39.34 9.86
C HIS A 423 11.17 39.34 9.02
N HIS A 424 11.15 38.60 7.91
CA HIS A 424 12.21 38.62 6.91
C HIS A 424 11.88 39.65 5.84
N SER A 425 12.89 40.34 5.30
CA SER A 425 12.70 41.24 4.17
C SER A 425 12.34 40.47 2.90
N ALA A 426 11.69 41.12 1.94
CA ALA A 426 11.38 40.54 0.63
C ALA A 426 12.63 39.93 -0.04
N VAL A 427 13.75 40.66 0.00
CA VAL A 427 15.06 40.20 -0.52
C VAL A 427 15.53 38.92 0.17
N GLU A 428 15.47 38.86 1.50
CA GLU A 428 15.88 37.66 2.23
C GLU A 428 14.99 36.45 1.90
N ILE A 429 13.69 36.66 1.76
CA ILE A 429 12.74 35.61 1.39
C ILE A 429 13.02 35.09 -0.01
N ALA A 430 13.26 35.98 -0.97
CA ALA A 430 13.63 35.62 -2.34
C ALA A 430 14.95 34.83 -2.37
N HIS A 431 15.97 35.27 -1.64
CA HIS A 431 17.25 34.54 -1.52
C HIS A 431 17.07 33.15 -0.89
N ARG A 432 16.28 33.03 0.17
CA ARG A 432 15.98 31.74 0.83
C ARG A 432 15.24 30.79 -0.12
N TRP A 433 14.30 31.31 -0.90
CA TRP A 433 13.56 30.54 -1.90
C TRP A 433 14.48 30.07 -3.04
N MET A 434 15.30 30.97 -3.58
CA MET A 434 16.26 30.66 -4.63
C MET A 434 17.30 29.63 -4.16
N ALA A 435 17.82 29.78 -2.94
CA ALA A 435 18.74 28.82 -2.34
C ALA A 435 18.13 27.42 -2.21
N ALA A 436 16.83 27.32 -1.88
CA ALA A 436 16.12 26.05 -1.82
C ALA A 436 16.06 25.37 -3.20
N LEU A 437 15.74 26.12 -4.26
CA LEU A 437 15.71 25.58 -5.63
C LEU A 437 17.09 25.21 -6.15
N ASN A 438 18.11 26.04 -5.90
CA ASN A 438 19.50 25.74 -6.26
C ASN A 438 20.02 24.47 -5.56
N THR A 439 19.61 24.25 -4.31
CA THR A 439 19.90 23.00 -3.61
C THR A 439 19.25 21.81 -4.30
N ARG A 440 17.98 21.92 -4.75
CA ARG A 440 17.30 20.86 -5.51
C ARG A 440 17.96 20.56 -6.85
N LEU A 441 18.29 21.61 -7.63
CA LEU A 441 19.02 21.48 -8.89
C LEU A 441 20.36 20.78 -8.70
N THR A 442 21.11 21.16 -7.67
CA THR A 442 22.41 20.56 -7.33
C THR A 442 22.26 19.07 -6.98
N LEU A 443 21.28 18.72 -6.15
CA LEU A 443 20.99 17.32 -5.81
C LEU A 443 20.61 16.51 -7.05
N ASP A 444 19.74 17.03 -7.90
CA ASP A 444 19.32 16.35 -9.14
C ASP A 444 20.50 16.07 -10.07
N ARG A 445 21.40 17.05 -10.24
CA ARG A 445 22.64 16.90 -11.01
C ARG A 445 23.54 15.82 -10.40
N GLN A 446 23.72 15.81 -9.08
CA GLN A 446 24.49 14.77 -8.39
C GLN A 446 23.86 13.37 -8.53
N MET A 447 22.53 13.30 -8.58
CA MET A 447 21.77 12.07 -8.76
C MET A 447 21.88 11.49 -10.18
N THR A 448 22.48 12.18 -11.15
CA THR A 448 22.77 11.62 -12.48
C THR A 448 24.00 10.71 -12.54
N ARG A 449 24.78 10.65 -11.45
CA ARG A 449 26.05 9.90 -11.43
C ARG A 449 25.82 8.39 -11.48
N ARG A 450 26.52 7.71 -12.40
CA ARG A 450 26.44 6.24 -12.61
C ARG A 450 26.69 5.42 -11.34
N ARG A 451 27.51 5.92 -10.40
CA ARG A 451 27.81 5.26 -9.11
C ARG A 451 26.56 4.96 -8.26
N LEU A 452 25.45 5.65 -8.53
CA LEU A 452 24.19 5.48 -7.80
C LEU A 452 23.32 4.34 -8.35
N SER A 453 23.74 3.68 -9.45
CA SER A 453 23.06 2.52 -10.05
C SER A 453 21.54 2.72 -10.14
N LYS A 454 20.74 1.84 -9.51
CA LYS A 454 19.26 1.89 -9.49
C LYS A 454 18.66 3.15 -8.87
N ARG A 455 19.44 3.97 -8.15
CA ARG A 455 18.99 5.23 -7.54
C ARG A 455 19.28 6.45 -8.43
N ALA A 456 20.00 6.28 -9.54
CA ALA A 456 20.34 7.39 -10.41
C ALA A 456 19.11 7.94 -11.16
N ILE A 457 19.03 9.26 -11.28
CA ILE A 457 18.04 9.93 -12.14
C ILE A 457 18.64 10.06 -13.54
N PRO A 458 17.92 9.66 -14.61
CA PRO A 458 18.43 9.82 -15.97
C PRO A 458 18.69 11.30 -16.32
N SER A 459 19.83 11.59 -16.96
CA SER A 459 20.24 12.97 -17.28
C SER A 459 19.21 13.71 -18.15
N HIS A 460 18.53 13.03 -19.07
CA HIS A 460 17.46 13.63 -19.88
C HIS A 460 16.25 14.08 -19.04
N VAL A 461 15.94 13.39 -17.93
CA VAL A 461 14.86 13.79 -17.01
C VAL A 461 15.25 15.05 -16.25
N VAL A 462 16.51 15.14 -15.78
CA VAL A 462 17.03 16.34 -15.12
C VAL A 462 17.01 17.54 -16.07
N LYS A 463 17.51 17.37 -17.30
CA LYS A 463 17.43 18.41 -18.35
C LYS A 463 15.99 18.85 -18.59
N SER A 464 15.09 17.92 -18.90
CA SER A 464 13.68 18.22 -19.13
C SER A 464 13.02 18.94 -17.94
N THR A 465 13.42 18.62 -16.71
CA THR A 465 12.94 19.30 -15.49
C THR A 465 13.35 20.77 -15.49
N TRP A 466 14.61 21.07 -15.74
CA TRP A 466 15.22 22.37 -15.42
C TRP A 466 15.50 23.28 -16.64
N THR A 467 15.36 22.79 -17.87
CA THR A 467 15.46 23.62 -19.08
C THR A 467 14.43 24.76 -19.08
N LYS A 468 14.77 25.93 -19.60
CA LYS A 468 14.09 27.23 -19.54
C LYS A 468 14.03 27.91 -18.18
N VAL A 469 14.54 27.28 -17.12
CA VAL A 469 14.53 27.85 -15.75
C VAL A 469 15.92 27.95 -15.13
N VAL A 470 16.96 27.58 -15.87
CA VAL A 470 18.36 27.71 -15.50
C VAL A 470 18.88 29.08 -15.95
N GLU A 471 19.80 29.65 -15.17
CA GLU A 471 20.46 30.92 -15.48
C GLU A 471 21.38 30.78 -16.70
N ASP A 472 21.32 31.76 -17.61
CA ASP A 472 22.13 31.82 -18.83
C ASP A 472 22.20 30.49 -19.61
N GLU A 473 21.07 29.81 -19.78
CA GLU A 473 21.04 28.46 -20.36
C GLU A 473 21.69 28.40 -21.75
N ASP A 474 21.58 29.46 -22.56
CA ASP A 474 22.18 29.56 -23.88
C ASP A 474 23.72 29.58 -23.84
N ALA A 475 24.33 30.01 -22.72
CA ALA A 475 25.77 30.01 -22.51
C ALA A 475 26.31 28.69 -21.92
N LEU A 476 25.42 27.78 -21.50
CA LEU A 476 25.81 26.52 -20.88
C LEU A 476 26.09 25.42 -21.91
N PRO A 477 27.02 24.49 -21.63
CA PRO A 477 27.31 23.38 -22.53
C PRO A 477 26.09 22.47 -22.65
N GLU A 478 25.94 21.78 -23.79
CA GLU A 478 24.79 20.89 -24.04
C GLU A 478 24.60 19.84 -22.94
N ASN A 479 25.67 19.43 -22.25
CA ASN A 479 25.65 18.48 -21.14
C ASN A 479 25.70 19.12 -19.73
N TRP A 480 25.25 20.37 -19.58
CA TRP A 480 25.36 21.18 -18.34
C TRP A 480 24.86 20.49 -17.07
N SER A 481 23.98 19.49 -17.18
CA SER A 481 23.59 18.63 -16.04
C SER A 481 24.80 18.00 -15.30
N LYS A 482 25.98 17.95 -15.94
CA LYS A 482 27.26 17.49 -15.37
C LYS A 482 28.30 18.59 -15.15
N ALA A 483 28.01 19.85 -15.50
CA ALA A 483 28.92 20.98 -15.26
C ALA A 483 29.18 21.16 -13.75
N LYS A 484 30.09 22.05 -13.36
CA LYS A 484 30.36 22.34 -11.94
C LYS A 484 29.38 23.39 -11.38
N GLU A 485 29.13 24.46 -12.11
CA GLU A 485 28.33 25.60 -11.66
C GLU A 485 27.14 25.79 -12.60
N VAL A 486 25.93 25.61 -12.05
CA VAL A 486 24.65 25.82 -12.75
C VAL A 486 23.66 26.26 -11.68
N LEU A 487 23.06 27.43 -11.87
CA LEU A 487 22.08 28.01 -10.98
C LEU A 487 20.71 28.08 -11.67
N VAL A 488 19.67 28.14 -10.85
CA VAL A 488 18.32 28.49 -11.27
C VAL A 488 18.33 29.98 -11.60
N GLY A 489 17.72 30.35 -12.72
CA GLY A 489 17.71 31.72 -13.21
C GLY A 489 17.18 32.68 -12.17
N SER A 490 17.90 33.79 -11.98
CA SER A 490 17.46 34.89 -11.16
C SER A 490 16.06 35.38 -11.57
N VAL A 491 15.31 35.87 -10.59
CA VAL A 491 14.03 36.53 -10.81
C VAL A 491 14.34 38.01 -10.99
N ASP A 492 13.78 38.62 -12.03
CA ASP A 492 14.08 39.99 -12.44
C ASP A 492 13.87 40.98 -11.28
N GLN A 493 14.77 41.96 -11.16
CA GLN A 493 14.69 43.02 -10.14
C GLN A 493 13.35 43.77 -10.18
N GLU A 494 12.72 43.86 -11.35
CA GLU A 494 11.37 44.44 -11.50
C GLU A 494 10.31 43.69 -10.68
N VAL A 495 10.40 42.36 -10.55
CA VAL A 495 9.46 41.58 -9.71
C VAL A 495 9.67 41.87 -8.23
N LEU A 496 10.91 42.17 -7.81
CA LEU A 496 11.21 42.55 -6.43
C LEU A 496 10.75 44.00 -6.15
N LEU A 497 10.93 44.91 -7.11
CA LEU A 497 10.51 46.31 -7.03
C LEU A 497 8.98 46.48 -7.03
N ASP A 498 8.26 45.75 -7.90
CA ASP A 498 6.79 45.75 -7.93
C ASP A 498 6.18 45.28 -6.60
N LEU A 499 6.91 44.48 -5.83
CA LEU A 499 6.45 43.92 -4.55
C LEU A 499 6.86 44.76 -3.33
N GLU A 500 7.96 45.52 -3.40
CA GLU A 500 8.32 46.52 -2.39
C GLU A 500 7.30 47.68 -2.36
N ILE A 501 6.71 48.04 -3.51
CA ILE A 501 5.66 49.05 -3.60
C ILE A 501 4.38 48.60 -2.87
N ASP A 502 4.02 47.31 -2.95
CA ASP A 502 2.80 46.76 -2.34
C ASP A 502 2.92 46.57 -0.80
N GLU A 503 4.13 46.34 -0.27
CA GLU A 503 4.41 46.30 1.18
C GLU A 503 4.38 47.70 1.82
N SER A 504 4.74 48.75 1.07
CA SER A 504 4.68 50.14 1.56
C SER A 504 3.25 50.68 1.76
N HIS A 505 2.26 50.10 1.07
CA HIS A 505 0.85 50.47 1.19
C HIS A 505 0.06 49.67 2.23
N THR A 506 0.66 48.63 2.83
CA THR A 506 0.01 47.79 3.86
C THR A 506 0.52 48.06 5.27
N THR A 507 1.47 48.98 5.44
CA THR A 507 2.04 49.41 6.73
C THR A 507 1.64 50.84 7.14
N GLY A 508 0.56 51.38 6.57
CA GLY A 508 -0.04 52.68 6.92
C GLY A 508 -1.24 52.57 7.85
#